data_AF-A0A1I5UST2-F1
#
_entry.id   AF-A0A1I5UST2-F1
#
_cell.length_a   1.000
_cell.length_b   1.000
_cell.length_c   1.000
_cell.angle_alpha   90.00
_cell.angle_beta   90.00
_cell.angle_gamma   90.00
#
_symmetry.space_group_name_H-M   'P 1'
#
loop_
_entity.id
_entity.type
_entity.pdbx_description
1 polymer ?
#
loop_
_entity_poly.entity_id
_entity_poly.type
_entity_poly.pdbx_seq_one_letter_code
_entity_poly.pdbx_strand_id
1 'polypeptide(L)' 'MTPAYRSAATWIDQALACLAEAVERMDEAQFLQEHQAAHNAPRSASVDAVAAVLEREYWKRWPEGRAE' A
#
# COMPACT_ATOMS: atom_id res chain seq x y z
N MET A 1 -19.33 16.30 -7.08
CA MET A 1 -18.05 16.23 -6.35
C MET A 1 -17.62 17.64 -5.97
N THR A 2 -17.56 17.97 -4.67
CA THR A 2 -17.25 19.34 -4.22
C THR A 2 -15.74 19.66 -4.39
N PRO A 3 -15.33 20.94 -4.41
CA PRO A 3 -13.90 21.30 -4.40
C PRO A 3 -13.14 20.70 -3.20
N ALA A 4 -13.74 20.73 -2.00
CA ALA A 4 -13.14 20.14 -0.81
C ALA A 4 -12.91 18.62 -0.94
N TYR A 5 -13.88 17.89 -1.53
CA TYR A 5 -13.70 16.47 -1.81
C TYR A 5 -12.56 16.21 -2.81
N ARG A 6 -12.45 17.03 -3.86
CA ARG A 6 -11.35 16.92 -4.84
C ARG A 6 -9.99 17.14 -4.17
N SER A 7 -9.88 18.15 -3.31
CA SER A 7 -8.65 18.39 -2.55
C SER A 7 -8.31 17.20 -1.66
N ALA A 8 -9.28 16.64 -0.93
CA ALA A 8 -9.05 15.46 -0.09
C ALA A 8 -8.58 14.25 -0.89
N ALA A 9 -9.19 13.99 -2.06
CA ALA A 9 -8.75 12.93 -2.95
C ALA A 9 -7.29 13.11 -3.41
N THR A 10 -6.91 14.34 -3.82
CA THR A 10 -5.53 14.63 -4.19
C THR A 10 -4.53 14.38 -3.05
N TRP A 11 -4.89 14.73 -1.81
CA TRP A 11 -4.03 14.45 -0.66
C TRP A 11 -3.89 12.96 -0.37
N ILE A 12 -4.95 12.18 -0.53
CA ILE A 12 -4.92 10.72 -0.39
C ILE A 12 -4.01 10.11 -1.46
N ASP A 13 -4.18 10.52 -2.72
CA ASP A 13 -3.34 10.03 -3.83
C ASP A 13 -1.86 10.34 -3.59
N GLN A 14 -1.55 11.56 -3.14
CA GLN A 14 -0.17 11.95 -2.81
C GLN A 14 0.39 11.13 -1.65
N ALA A 15 -0.40 10.89 -0.59
CA ALA A 15 0.03 10.09 0.54
C ALA A 15 0.33 8.63 0.13
N LEU A 16 -0.52 8.04 -0.74
CA LEU A 16 -0.30 6.69 -1.25
C LEU A 16 0.92 6.60 -2.19
N ALA A 17 1.20 7.64 -2.97
CA ALA A 17 2.42 7.73 -3.77
C ALA A 17 3.67 7.79 -2.89
N CYS A 18 3.67 8.61 -1.83
CA CYS A 18 4.77 8.67 -0.88
C CYS A 18 4.96 7.33 -0.13
N LEU A 19 3.87 6.67 0.25
CA LEU A 19 3.92 5.34 0.86
C LEU A 19 4.57 4.32 -0.11
N ALA A 20 4.17 4.32 -1.38
CA ALA A 20 4.74 3.44 -2.38
C ALA A 20 6.26 3.62 -2.51
N GLU A 21 6.74 4.86 -2.57
CA GLU A 21 8.18 5.14 -2.60
C GLU A 21 8.92 4.64 -1.36
N ALA A 22 8.31 4.79 -0.17
CA ALA A 22 8.89 4.30 1.07
C ALA A 22 8.97 2.77 1.10
N VAL A 23 7.89 2.11 0.67
CA VAL A 23 7.79 0.65 0.56
C VAL A 23 8.81 0.09 -0.43
N GLU A 24 9.02 0.72 -1.58
CA GLU A 24 10.03 0.30 -2.57
C GLU A 24 11.46 0.32 -2.02
N ARG A 25 11.77 1.23 -1.09
CA ARG A 25 13.10 1.37 -0.46
C ARG A 25 13.24 0.55 0.83
N MET A 26 12.16 -0.07 1.28
CA MET A 26 12.13 -0.85 2.51
C MET A 26 12.90 -2.16 2.34
N ASP A 27 13.73 -2.50 3.32
CA ASP A 27 14.42 -3.79 3.33
C ASP A 27 13.42 -4.94 3.36
N GLU A 28 13.84 -6.11 2.91
CA GLU A 28 12.95 -7.26 2.75
C GLU A 28 12.32 -7.71 4.07
N ALA A 29 13.09 -7.75 5.16
CA ALA A 29 12.60 -8.24 6.44
C ALA A 29 11.53 -7.30 7.02
N GLN A 30 11.80 -5.99 7.01
CA GLN A 30 10.82 -4.99 7.41
C GLN A 30 9.59 -5.01 6.50
N PHE A 31 9.79 -5.13 5.18
CA PHE A 31 8.69 -5.19 4.22
C PHE A 31 7.74 -6.36 4.50
N LEU A 32 8.28 -7.57 4.69
CA LEU A 32 7.46 -8.75 4.98
C LEU A 32 6.70 -8.60 6.31
N GLN A 33 7.32 -7.98 7.31
CA GLN A 33 6.66 -7.68 8.58
C GLN A 33 5.48 -6.72 8.40
N GLU A 34 5.66 -5.60 7.70
CA GLU A 34 4.61 -4.62 7.44
C GLU A 34 3.49 -5.18 6.55
N HIS A 35 3.86 -5.97 5.54
CA HIS A 35 2.93 -6.69 4.68
C HIS A 35 2.02 -7.61 5.51
N GLN A 36 2.60 -8.42 6.39
CA GLN A 36 1.82 -9.30 7.26
C GLN A 36 0.98 -8.50 8.28
N ALA A 37 1.52 -7.40 8.82
CA ALA A 37 0.79 -6.54 9.75
C ALA A 37 -0.45 -5.92 9.10
N ALA A 38 -0.36 -5.49 7.84
CA ALA A 38 -1.50 -4.96 7.08
C ALA A 38 -2.61 -6.01 6.91
N HIS A 39 -2.27 -7.27 6.62
CA HIS A 39 -3.23 -8.38 6.53
C HIS A 39 -3.87 -8.75 7.88
N ASN A 40 -3.13 -8.59 8.97
CA ASN A 40 -3.61 -8.88 10.32
C ASN A 40 -4.47 -7.75 10.91
N ALA A 41 -4.41 -6.54 10.35
CA ALA A 41 -5.12 -5.39 10.89
C ALA A 41 -6.63 -5.49 10.64
N PRO A 42 -7.48 -4.96 11.56
CA PRO A 42 -8.91 -4.86 11.30
C PRO A 42 -9.20 -4.09 10.01
N ARG A 43 -10.11 -4.64 9.18
CA ARG A 43 -10.43 -4.04 7.88
C ARG A 43 -10.96 -2.62 8.03
N SER A 44 -10.42 -1.72 7.22
CA SER A 44 -10.87 -0.33 7.08
C SER A 44 -10.44 0.19 5.72
N ALA A 45 -11.06 1.27 5.23
CA ALA A 45 -10.72 1.84 3.94
C ALA A 45 -9.25 2.29 3.85
N SER A 46 -8.68 2.79 4.96
CA SER A 46 -7.26 3.18 5.03
C SER A 46 -6.33 1.96 5.03
N VAL A 47 -6.66 0.92 5.80
CA VAL A 47 -5.87 -0.33 5.81
C VAL A 47 -5.91 -1.00 4.44
N ASP A 48 -7.09 -1.08 3.80
CA ASP A 48 -7.23 -1.69 2.48
C ASP A 48 -6.41 -0.92 1.41
N ALA A 49 -6.33 0.42 1.51
CA ALA A 49 -5.50 1.23 0.62
C ALA A 49 -3.99 1.01 0.85
N VAL A 50 -3.55 0.88 2.10
CA VAL A 50 -2.15 0.55 2.45
C VAL A 50 -1.80 -0.86 1.99
N ALA A 51 -2.67 -1.83 2.26
CA ALA A 51 -2.51 -3.22 1.83
C ALA A 51 -2.38 -3.31 0.31
N ALA A 52 -3.19 -2.57 -0.45
CA ALA A 52 -3.07 -2.54 -1.91
C ALA A 52 -1.70 -2.03 -2.41
N VAL A 53 -1.09 -1.07 -1.70
CA VAL A 53 0.27 -0.59 -2.04
C VAL A 53 1.32 -1.67 -1.73
N LEU A 54 1.22 -2.32 -0.56
CA LEU A 54 2.13 -3.38 -0.15
C LEU A 54 2.01 -4.62 -1.06
N GLU A 55 0.80 -5.03 -1.42
CA GLU A 55 0.52 -6.12 -2.36
C GLU A 55 1.13 -5.84 -3.73
N ARG A 56 0.99 -4.62 -4.25
CA ARG A 56 1.59 -4.26 -5.54
C ARG A 56 3.10 -4.44 -5.52
N GLU A 57 3.76 -4.05 -4.43
CA GLU A 57 5.21 -4.24 -4.28
C GLU A 57 5.57 -5.72 -4.07
N TYR A 58 4.76 -6.47 -3.29
CA TYR A 58 4.97 -7.91 -3.08
C TYR A 58 5.02 -8.64 -4.42
N TRP A 59 4.04 -8.43 -5.30
CA TRP A 59 4.00 -9.07 -6.62
C TRP A 59 5.07 -8.58 -7.59
N LYS A 60 5.67 -7.41 -7.34
CA LYS A 60 6.83 -6.91 -8.10
C LYS A 60 8.12 -7.60 -7.65
N ARG A 61 8.26 -7.88 -6.35
CA ARG A 61 9.43 -8.55 -5.75
C ARG A 61 9.43 -10.07 -5.99
N TRP A 62 8.26 -10.71 -5.92
CA TRP A 62 8.07 -12.16 -6.13
C TRP A 62 7.03 -12.45 -7.23
N PRO A 63 7.33 -12.14 -8.50
CA PRO A 63 6.40 -12.32 -9.61
C PRO A 63 6.00 -13.78 -9.86
N GLU A 64 6.85 -14.73 -9.47
CA GLU A 64 6.64 -16.17 -9.65
C GLU A 64 5.40 -16.72 -8.93
N GLY A 65 4.96 -16.11 -7.83
CA GLY A 65 3.79 -16.57 -7.07
C GLY A 65 2.44 -16.13 -7.63
N ARG A 66 2.39 -15.35 -8.71
CA ARG A 66 1.15 -14.75 -9.23
C ARG A 66 0.32 -15.70 -10.12
N ALA A 67 0.91 -16.82 -10.54
CA ALA A 67 0.34 -17.74 -11.51
C ALA A 67 -0.28 -19.01 -10.90
N GLU A 68 -0.24 -19.15 -9.57
CA GLU A 68 -0.96 -20.19 -8.82
C GLU A 68 -2.41 -19.76 -8.53
#